data_AF-A0A151EYL4-F1
#
_entry.id   AF-A0A151EYL4-F1
#
_cell.length_a   1.000
_cell.length_b   1.000
_cell.length_c   1.000
_cell.angle_alpha   90.00
_cell.angle_beta   90.00
_cell.angle_gamma   90.00
#
_symmetry.space_group_name_H-M   'P 1'
#
loop_
_entity.id
_entity.type
_entity.pdbx_description
1 polymer ?
#
loop_
_entity_poly.entity_id
_entity_poly.type
_entity_poly.pdbx_seq_one_letter_code
_entity_poly.pdbx_strand_id
1 'polypeptide(L)'
;MFPQGLILALVLGLLSPFIFAAAGAVMFMGGSKSHETGKIALAGPFANIIVAIITFPIYFFVVSEYQMIGQIFGFVCLINAFLATFNLLPFGPLDGVKILRWNPTVWILLLIIAAIFLFTTMFIIPVQIR
;
A
#
# COMPACT_ATOMS: atom_id res chain seq x y z
N MET A 1 18.45 -6.62 -13.06
CA MET A 1 17.81 -5.29 -13.10
C MET A 1 17.15 -5.14 -14.48
N PHE A 2 15.93 -4.59 -14.56
CA PHE A 2 15.27 -4.28 -15.85
C PHE A 2 15.48 -2.78 -16.17
N PRO A 3 16.59 -2.39 -16.82
CA PRO A 3 16.88 -0.99 -17.14
C PRO A 3 15.78 -0.34 -17.99
N GLN A 4 15.05 -1.11 -18.78
CA GLN A 4 13.94 -0.63 -19.61
C GLN A 4 12.78 -0.09 -18.78
N GLY A 5 12.47 -0.71 -17.64
CA GLY A 5 11.39 -0.25 -16.74
C GLY A 5 11.74 1.04 -16.00
N LEU A 6 13.02 1.23 -15.68
CA LEU A 6 13.52 2.48 -15.10
C LEU A 6 13.50 3.62 -16.12
N ILE A 7 13.92 3.34 -17.36
CA ILE A 7 13.87 4.33 -18.45
C ILE A 7 12.42 4.73 -18.75
N LEU A 8 11.49 3.77 -18.78
CA LEU A 8 10.07 4.05 -18.94
C LEU A 8 9.52 4.92 -17.81
N ALA A 9 9.87 4.61 -16.56
CA ALA A 9 9.48 5.42 -15.40
C ALA A 9 9.99 6.86 -15.48
N LEU A 10 11.25 7.04 -15.92
CA LEU A 10 11.88 8.34 -16.11
C LEU A 10 11.19 9.16 -17.21
N VAL A 11 10.94 8.54 -18.37
CA VAL A 11 10.28 9.20 -19.51
C VAL A 11 8.85 9.59 -19.15
N LEU A 12 8.11 8.68 -18.51
CA LEU A 12 6.75 8.97 -18.07
C LEU A 12 6.72 10.09 -17.02
N GLY A 13 7.64 10.10 -16.05
CA GLY A 13 7.70 11.17 -15.05
C GLY A 13 8.10 12.54 -15.57
N LEU A 14 8.80 12.61 -16.71
CA LEU A 14 9.13 13.87 -17.37
C LEU A 14 8.00 14.38 -18.28
N LEU A 15 7.21 13.48 -18.87
CA LEU A 15 6.25 13.81 -19.94
C LEU A 15 4.78 13.70 -19.52
N SER A 16 4.50 13.07 -18.38
CA SER A 16 3.14 12.75 -17.93
C SER A 16 3.03 12.95 -16.41
N PRO A 17 1.85 13.36 -15.90
CA PRO A 17 1.58 13.35 -14.46
C PRO A 17 1.49 11.93 -13.86
N PHE A 18 1.54 10.88 -14.71
CA PHE A 18 1.51 9.49 -14.29
C PHE A 18 2.89 8.85 -14.44
N ILE A 19 3.44 8.33 -13.34
CA ILE A 19 4.71 7.60 -13.31
C ILE A 19 4.43 6.11 -13.12
N PHE A 20 4.91 5.27 -14.04
CA PHE A 20 4.87 3.82 -13.89
C PHE A 20 6.30 3.29 -13.64
N ALA A 21 6.65 3.14 -12.37
CA ALA A 21 7.96 2.66 -11.95
C ALA A 21 8.04 1.14 -11.91
N ALA A 22 8.43 0.51 -13.02
CA ALA A 22 8.72 -0.92 -13.09
C ALA A 22 10.19 -1.18 -12.73
N ALA A 23 10.59 -0.94 -11.47
CA ALA A 23 11.90 -1.31 -10.98
C ALA A 23 11.99 -2.85 -10.94
N GLY A 24 12.86 -3.42 -11.80
CA GLY A 24 12.90 -4.85 -12.06
C GLY A 24 12.91 -5.74 -10.80
N ALA A 25 12.25 -6.89 -10.90
CA ALA A 25 12.09 -7.84 -9.81
C ALA A 25 13.43 -8.32 -9.23
N VAL A 26 13.52 -8.37 -7.90
CA VAL A 26 14.62 -9.03 -7.18
C VAL A 26 14.41 -10.55 -7.31
N MET A 27 15.34 -11.22 -7.98
CA MET A 27 15.32 -12.68 -8.14
C MET A 27 15.82 -13.32 -6.84
N PHE A 28 14.94 -14.02 -6.13
CA PHE A 28 15.33 -14.82 -4.97
C PHE A 28 15.98 -16.12 -5.46
N MET A 29 17.23 -16.36 -5.07
CA MET A 29 17.93 -17.62 -5.37
C MET A 29 17.77 -18.58 -4.17
N GLY A 30 17.07 -19.69 -4.39
CA GLY A 30 16.80 -20.70 -3.36
C GLY A 30 15.32 -21.09 -3.33
N GLY A 31 15.03 -22.38 -3.24
CA GLY A 31 13.67 -22.92 -3.21
C GLY A 31 12.84 -22.29 -2.09
N SER A 32 11.99 -21.34 -2.46
CA SER A 32 11.13 -20.61 -1.54
C SER A 32 10.15 -21.58 -0.88
N LYS A 33 10.32 -21.80 0.42
CA LYS A 33 9.26 -22.40 1.23
C LYS A 33 8.12 -21.39 1.25
N SER A 34 6.95 -21.79 0.76
CA SER A 34 5.72 -20.96 0.69
C SER A 34 5.47 -20.15 1.99
N HIS A 35 5.80 -20.76 3.13
CA HIS A 35 5.70 -20.16 4.46
C HIS A 35 6.57 -18.93 4.70
N GLU A 36 7.83 -18.92 4.28
CA GLU A 36 8.74 -17.78 4.48
C GLU A 36 8.36 -16.63 3.55
N THR A 37 8.02 -16.95 2.31
CA THR A 37 7.60 -15.95 1.33
C THR A 37 6.27 -15.31 1.68
N GLY A 38 5.32 -16.05 2.26
CA GLY A 38 4.08 -15.46 2.79
C GLY A 38 4.33 -14.46 3.93
N LYS A 39 5.22 -14.78 4.87
CA LYS A 39 5.57 -13.87 5.98
C LYS A 39 6.34 -12.64 5.52
N ILE A 40 7.25 -12.77 4.56
CA ILE A 40 7.97 -11.64 3.98
C ILE A 40 6.98 -10.73 3.23
N ALA A 41 6.08 -11.32 2.43
CA ALA A 41 5.05 -10.59 1.70
C ALA A 41 4.07 -9.88 2.64
N LEU A 42 3.78 -10.46 3.81
CA LEU A 42 2.93 -9.86 4.85
C LEU A 42 3.50 -8.55 5.42
N ALA A 43 4.83 -8.42 5.52
CA ALA A 43 5.46 -7.29 6.18
C ALA A 43 5.10 -5.93 5.53
N GLY A 44 4.96 -5.89 4.21
CA GLY A 44 4.59 -4.68 3.47
C GLY A 44 3.17 -4.18 3.80
N PRO A 45 2.11 -4.96 3.51
CA PRO A 45 0.74 -4.60 3.89
C PRO A 45 0.58 -4.31 5.39
N PHE A 46 1.26 -5.08 6.25
CA PHE A 46 1.17 -4.88 7.69
C PHE A 46 1.75 -3.53 8.14
N ALA A 47 2.91 -3.13 7.62
CA ALA A 47 3.49 -1.82 7.89
C ALA A 47 2.56 -0.68 7.45
N ASN A 48 1.95 -0.80 6.26
CA ASN A 48 0.99 0.19 5.77
C ASN A 48 -0.25 0.29 6.68
N ILE A 49 -0.78 -0.84 7.15
CA ILE A 49 -1.90 -0.85 8.10
C ILE A 49 -1.51 -0.13 9.40
N ILE A 50 -0.32 -0.39 9.95
CA ILE A 50 0.16 0.29 11.16
C ILE A 50 0.25 1.80 10.96
N VAL A 51 0.84 2.26 9.85
CA VAL A 51 0.96 3.69 9.55
C VAL A 51 -0.43 4.32 9.43
N ALA A 52 -1.37 3.66 8.76
CA ALA A 52 -2.75 4.13 8.64
C ALA A 52 -3.44 4.22 10.03
N ILE A 53 -3.31 3.20 10.87
CA ILE A 53 -3.86 3.15 12.23
C ILE A 53 -3.29 4.25 13.14
N ILE A 54 -2.01 4.58 13.01
CA ILE A 54 -1.39 5.63 13.82
C ILE A 54 -1.79 7.02 13.31
N THR A 55 -1.79 7.23 11.99
CA THR A 55 -2.06 8.54 11.40
C THR A 55 -3.53 8.93 11.43
N PHE A 56 -4.45 7.97 11.40
CA PHE A 56 -5.89 8.23 11.44
C PHE A 56 -6.38 8.95 12.71
N PRO A 57 -6.09 8.50 13.95
CA PRO A 57 -6.52 9.21 15.15
C PRO A 57 -5.81 10.56 15.29
N ILE A 58 -4.55 10.68 14.84
CA ILE A 58 -3.86 11.97 14.82
C ILE A 58 -4.58 12.94 13.89
N TYR A 59 -4.93 12.49 12.68
CA TYR A 59 -5.74 13.27 11.75
C TYR A 59 -7.07 13.68 12.39
N PHE A 60 -7.84 12.71 12.89
CA PHE A 60 -9.22 12.95 13.32
C PHE A 60 -9.30 13.83 14.57
N PHE A 61 -8.49 13.57 15.60
CA PHE A 61 -8.61 14.22 16.91
C PHE A 61 -7.67 15.41 17.12
N VAL A 62 -6.57 15.50 16.37
CA VAL A 62 -5.52 16.49 16.66
C VAL A 62 -5.38 17.51 15.55
N VAL A 63 -5.37 17.08 14.28
CA VAL A 63 -4.95 17.96 13.18
C VAL A 63 -5.97 18.24 12.10
N SER A 64 -7.19 17.70 12.20
CA SER A 64 -8.26 17.85 11.21
C SER A 64 -8.64 19.32 10.94
N GLU A 65 -8.54 20.19 11.93
CA GLU A 65 -8.87 21.62 11.82
C GLU A 65 -7.75 22.46 11.19
N TYR A 66 -6.51 21.96 11.14
CA TYR A 66 -5.38 22.68 10.54
C TYR A 66 -5.27 22.37 9.05
N GLN A 67 -5.48 23.36 8.18
CA GLN A 67 -5.55 23.16 6.73
C GLN A 67 -4.35 22.38 6.15
N MET A 68 -3.12 22.88 6.34
CA MET A 68 -1.93 22.24 5.74
C MET A 68 -1.56 20.92 6.43
N ILE A 69 -1.54 20.89 7.77
CA ILE A 69 -1.11 19.72 8.54
C ILE A 69 -2.14 18.59 8.43
N GLY A 70 -3.43 18.92 8.52
CA GLY A 70 -4.53 17.98 8.32
C GLY A 70 -4.52 17.35 6.93
N GLN A 71 -4.24 18.12 5.87
CA GLN A 71 -4.08 17.57 4.52
C GLN A 71 -2.93 16.57 4.42
N ILE A 72 -1.78 16.86 5.04
CA ILE A 72 -0.63 15.94 5.03
C ILE A 72 -0.97 14.63 5.74
N PHE A 73 -1.48 14.70 6.98
CA PHE A 73 -1.82 13.49 7.73
C PHE A 73 -2.95 12.71 7.07
N GLY A 74 -3.96 13.40 6.55
CA GLY A 74 -5.05 12.78 5.80
C GLY A 74 -4.54 12.04 4.55
N PHE A 75 -3.65 12.68 3.79
CA PHE A 75 -3.05 12.07 2.60
C PHE A 75 -2.16 10.86 2.94
N VAL A 76 -1.34 10.95 3.99
CA VAL A 76 -0.49 9.84 4.45
C VAL A 76 -1.36 8.66 4.89
N CYS A 77 -2.42 8.92 5.67
CA CYS A 77 -3.34 7.89 6.12
C CYS A 77 -4.00 7.18 4.93
N LEU A 78 -4.49 7.97 3.98
CA LEU A 78 -5.16 7.49 2.78
C LEU A 78 -4.25 6.63 1.89
N ILE A 79 -3.04 7.12 1.58
CA ILE A 79 -2.08 6.38 0.77
C ILE A 79 -1.74 5.05 1.43
N ASN A 80 -1.52 5.03 2.75
CA ASN A 80 -1.17 3.80 3.43
C ASN A 80 -2.34 2.80 3.47
N ALA A 81 -3.56 3.27 3.72
CA ALA A 81 -4.75 2.41 3.64
C ALA A 81 -4.96 1.85 2.22
N PHE A 82 -4.73 2.68 1.19
CA PHE A 82 -4.81 2.27 -0.21
C PHE A 82 -3.73 1.24 -0.55
N LEU A 83 -2.46 1.51 -0.24
CA LEU A 83 -1.35 0.61 -0.51
C LEU A 83 -1.49 -0.72 0.24
N ALA A 84 -1.97 -0.71 1.49
CA ALA A 84 -2.28 -1.93 2.23
C ALA A 84 -3.33 -2.78 1.48
N THR A 85 -4.45 -2.17 1.11
CA THR A 85 -5.55 -2.85 0.41
C THR A 85 -5.10 -3.37 -0.95
N PHE A 86 -4.40 -2.54 -1.72
CA PHE A 86 -3.91 -2.89 -3.06
C PHE A 86 -2.92 -4.06 -3.01
N ASN A 87 -1.95 -4.04 -2.09
CA ASN A 87 -0.98 -5.11 -1.96
C ASN A 87 -1.60 -6.43 -1.48
N LEU A 88 -2.77 -6.39 -0.83
CA LEU A 88 -3.50 -7.60 -0.40
C LEU A 88 -4.37 -8.19 -1.52
N LEU A 89 -4.56 -7.52 -2.67
CA LEU A 89 -5.34 -8.09 -3.76
C LEU A 89 -4.67 -9.36 -4.33
N PRO A 90 -5.45 -10.42 -4.65
CA PRO A 90 -4.90 -11.71 -5.06
C PRO A 90 -4.61 -11.75 -6.57
N PHE A 91 -3.92 -10.73 -7.10
CA PHE A 91 -3.62 -10.60 -8.53
C PHE A 91 -2.13 -10.41 -8.83
N GLY A 92 -1.64 -11.06 -9.88
CA GLY A 92 -0.33 -10.79 -10.48
C GLY A 92 0.85 -10.85 -9.49
N PRO A 93 1.75 -9.85 -9.49
CA PRO A 93 2.96 -9.83 -8.65
C PRO A 93 2.70 -9.37 -7.20
N LEU A 94 1.45 -9.06 -6.84
CA LEU A 94 1.10 -8.48 -5.54
C LEU A 94 1.33 -9.47 -4.39
N ASP A 95 1.55 -8.93 -3.21
CA ASP A 95 1.86 -9.70 -2.01
C ASP A 95 0.69 -10.56 -1.54
N GLY A 96 -0.55 -10.16 -1.84
CA GLY A 96 -1.78 -10.88 -1.53
C GLY A 96 -1.78 -12.31 -2.05
N VAL A 97 -1.23 -12.56 -3.24
CA VAL A 97 -1.11 -13.92 -3.80
C VAL A 97 -0.20 -14.80 -2.94
N LYS A 98 0.91 -14.25 -2.45
CA LYS A 98 1.89 -14.97 -1.62
C LYS A 98 1.31 -15.25 -0.24
N ILE A 99 0.62 -14.27 0.36
CA ILE A 99 -0.02 -14.39 1.67
C ILE A 99 -1.17 -15.41 1.60
N LEU A 100 -2.01 -15.35 0.55
CA LEU A 100 -3.11 -16.29 0.32
C LEU A 100 -2.61 -17.74 0.19
N ARG A 101 -1.50 -17.97 -0.52
CA ARG A 101 -0.87 -19.29 -0.65
C ARG A 101 -0.26 -19.81 0.66
N TRP A 102 0.13 -18.92 1.56
CA TRP A 102 0.67 -19.27 2.87
C TRP A 102 -0.43 -19.53 3.90
N ASN A 103 -1.36 -18.59 4.06
CA ASN A 103 -2.46 -18.66 5.01
C ASN A 103 -3.67 -17.84 4.52
N PRO A 104 -4.70 -18.50 3.95
CA PRO A 104 -5.92 -17.84 3.46
C PRO A 104 -6.68 -17.06 4.54
N THR A 105 -6.66 -17.55 5.78
CA THR A 105 -7.33 -16.90 6.91
C THR A 105 -6.66 -15.58 7.27
N VAL A 106 -5.33 -15.55 7.33
CA VAL A 106 -4.58 -14.30 7.57
C VAL A 106 -4.80 -13.32 6.43
N TRP A 107 -4.78 -13.81 5.18
CA TRP A 107 -5.04 -12.99 4.01
C TRP A 107 -6.42 -12.30 4.07
N ILE A 108 -7.50 -13.05 4.29
CA ILE A 108 -8.85 -12.48 4.27
C ILE A 108 -9.08 -11.51 5.45
N LEU A 109 -8.54 -11.83 6.63
CA LEU A 109 -8.63 -10.94 7.80
C LEU A 109 -7.97 -9.59 7.52
N LEU A 110 -6.74 -9.61 6.99
CA LEU A 110 -6.03 -8.38 6.67
C LEU A 110 -6.69 -7.60 5.54
N LEU A 111 -7.21 -8.29 4.53
CA LEU A 111 -7.93 -7.65 3.43
C LEU A 111 -9.17 -6.92 3.95
N ILE A 112 -9.95 -7.55 4.83
CA ILE A 112 -11.12 -6.93 5.44
C ILE A 112 -10.71 -5.71 6.28
N ILE A 113 -9.69 -5.85 7.14
CA ILE A 113 -9.18 -4.74 7.96
C ILE A 113 -8.74 -3.56 7.07
N ALA A 114 -7.91 -3.83 6.07
CA ALA A 114 -7.41 -2.80 5.16
C ALA A 114 -8.55 -2.14 4.35
N ALA A 115 -9.51 -2.92 3.85
CA ALA A 115 -10.64 -2.42 3.09
C ALA A 115 -11.58 -1.55 3.94
N ILE A 116 -11.89 -1.96 5.17
CA ILE A 116 -12.68 -1.14 6.11
C ILE A 116 -11.95 0.17 6.39
N PHE A 117 -10.64 0.12 6.62
CA PHE A 117 -9.85 1.31 6.90
C PHE A 117 -9.79 2.26 5.70
N LEU A 118 -9.60 1.72 4.48
CA LEU A 118 -9.64 2.48 3.24
C LEU A 118 -11.01 3.13 3.02
N PHE A 119 -12.09 2.39 3.22
CA PHE A 119 -13.45 2.93 3.10
C PHE A 119 -13.71 4.06 4.10
N THR A 120 -13.32 3.85 5.35
CA THR A 120 -13.46 4.84 6.43
C THR A 120 -12.66 6.10 6.14
N THR A 121 -11.40 5.97 5.72
CA THR A 121 -10.54 7.09 5.37
C THR A 121 -11.04 7.86 4.16
N MET A 122 -11.53 7.18 3.12
CA MET A 122 -12.15 7.81 1.94
C MET A 122 -13.42 8.61 2.28
N PHE A 123 -14.20 8.17 3.25
CA PHE A 123 -15.42 8.86 3.67
C PHE A 123 -15.13 10.08 4.58
N ILE A 124 -14.15 9.95 5.47
CA ILE A 124 -13.86 10.95 6.51
C ILE A 124 -12.90 12.03 6.02
N ILE A 125 -11.89 11.67 5.23
CA ILE A 125 -10.85 12.59 4.78
C ILE A 125 -11.35 13.21 3.47
N PRO A 126 -11.80 14.47 3.46
CA PRO A 126 -12.16 15.13 2.22
C PRO A 126 -10.87 15.38 1.46
N VAL A 127 -10.52 14.49 0.55
CA VAL A 127 -9.38 14.68 -0.34
C VAL A 127 -9.75 15.80 -1.29
N GLN A 128 -9.47 17.04 -0.88
CA GLN A 128 -9.56 18.21 -1.73
C GLN A 128 -8.40 18.17 -2.71
N ILE A 129 -8.48 17.28 -3.71
CA ILE A 129 -7.69 17.41 -4.93
C ILE A 129 -8.34 18.54 -5.72
N ARG A 130 -7.98 19.79 -5.41
CA ARG A 130 -8.30 20.97 -6.20
C ARG A 130 -7.03 21.67 -6.60
#